data_AF-A0A9P6P0J3-F1
#
_entry.id   AF-A0A9P6P0J3-F1
#
_cell.length_a   1.000
_cell.length_b   1.000
_cell.length_c   1.000
_cell.angle_alpha   90.00
_cell.angle_beta   90.00
_cell.angle_gamma   90.00
#
_symmetry.space_group_name_H-M   'P 1'
#
loop_
_entity.id
_entity.type
_entity.pdbx_description
1 polymer ?
#
loop_
_entity_poly.entity_id
_entity_poly.type
_entity_poly.pdbx_seq_one_letter_code
_entity_poly.pdbx_strand_id
1 'polypeptide(L)'
;MSSVFQARLLGNPLGDNPVDLAVGSNITLKNGGYGGALLHSHIQTYPEGSQQQQVTCYHHKDINNNWVVQLPVYEYNDNVETQDDIQLIKNGDVIRLMHLETGLYLRSHPIDAPVSVDQWEVSAHTNNSIQDQGDLWKIEVVASAKQQHTSQIQSLTTKFRLRHVELDCLLAADNTFLPQWGFRQLEVVCDKNNRTGDESTWWNVEEHVNEKLPPPPKDAYRSRFWTDFVSLNSVMWVSNNALIADPEKDDILTSEPTKWPMMSVGLRMCGWEDEMIKFYLLGSPAVWWPAFLSLWVFAASVLLQTVRLRRQIPCMSPGTFLGFH
;
A
#
# COMPACT_ATOMS: atom_id res chain seq x y z
N MET A 1 3.39 2.80 4.62
CA MET A 1 3.54 2.09 5.92
C MET A 1 2.22 1.43 6.29
N SER A 2 2.24 0.32 7.03
CA SER A 2 1.02 -0.37 7.46
C SER A 2 0.16 0.52 8.37
N SER A 3 -1.15 0.39 8.30
CA SER A 3 -2.08 1.21 9.08
C SER A 3 -1.95 0.95 10.58
N VAL A 4 -1.63 -0.28 10.98
CA VAL A 4 -1.31 -0.65 12.38
C VAL A 4 -0.09 0.14 12.90
N PHE A 5 0.97 0.26 12.11
CA PHE A 5 2.14 1.05 12.51
C PHE A 5 1.78 2.53 12.63
N GLN A 6 1.00 3.05 11.69
CA GLN A 6 0.56 4.44 11.68
C GLN A 6 -0.29 4.81 12.90
N ALA A 7 -1.17 3.90 13.36
CA ALA A 7 -2.02 4.09 14.53
C ALA A 7 -1.25 4.30 15.85
N ARG A 8 0.03 3.91 15.90
CA ARG A 8 0.91 4.11 17.07
C ARG A 8 1.55 5.51 17.10
N LEU A 9 1.56 6.23 15.98
CA LEU A 9 2.20 7.53 15.88
C LEU A 9 1.37 8.57 16.66
N LEU A 10 2.05 9.40 17.45
CA LEU A 10 1.39 10.47 18.21
C LEU A 10 0.73 11.46 17.24
N GLY A 11 -0.55 11.76 17.48
CA GLY A 11 -1.36 12.66 16.64
C GLY A 11 -2.02 11.98 15.43
N ASN A 12 -1.95 10.65 15.31
CA ASN A 12 -2.66 9.93 14.26
C ASN A 12 -4.07 9.51 14.71
N PRO A 13 -5.15 9.90 13.98
CA PRO A 13 -6.52 9.55 14.36
C PRO A 13 -6.82 8.05 14.29
N LEU A 14 -6.01 7.26 13.56
CA LEU A 14 -6.17 5.80 13.49
C LEU A 14 -6.05 5.10 14.85
N GLY A 15 -5.38 5.75 15.82
CA GLY A 15 -5.26 5.25 17.18
C GLY A 15 -6.57 5.28 17.97
N ASP A 16 -7.54 6.10 17.55
CA ASP A 16 -8.83 6.30 18.23
C ASP A 16 -9.96 5.42 17.67
N ASN A 17 -9.67 4.62 16.63
CA ASN A 17 -10.61 3.70 16.03
C ASN A 17 -11.17 2.70 17.06
N PRO A 18 -12.50 2.49 17.14
CA PRO A 18 -13.06 1.40 17.92
C PRO A 18 -12.54 0.05 17.40
N VAL A 19 -12.30 -0.89 18.32
CA VAL A 19 -11.63 -2.16 18.02
C VAL A 19 -12.54 -3.06 17.19
N ASP A 20 -13.75 -3.35 17.66
CA ASP A 20 -14.63 -4.35 17.05
C ASP A 20 -15.58 -3.70 16.03
N LEU A 21 -15.76 -4.33 14.87
CA LEU A 21 -16.67 -3.86 13.84
C LEU A 21 -18.12 -4.15 14.22
N ALA A 22 -19.02 -3.18 14.03
CA ALA A 22 -20.44 -3.30 14.31
C ALA A 22 -21.31 -2.90 13.11
N VAL A 23 -22.57 -3.31 13.13
CA VAL A 23 -23.59 -2.81 12.20
C VAL A 23 -23.78 -1.30 12.40
N GLY A 24 -23.90 -0.57 11.30
CA GLY A 24 -24.02 0.89 11.28
C GLY A 24 -22.70 1.65 11.44
N SER A 25 -21.58 0.95 11.61
CA SER A 25 -20.26 1.57 11.62
C SER A 25 -19.91 2.21 10.28
N ASN A 26 -19.38 3.43 10.33
CA ASN A 26 -18.75 4.09 9.19
C ASN A 26 -17.28 3.66 9.13
N ILE A 27 -16.88 3.08 8.01
CA ILE A 27 -15.55 2.49 7.81
C ILE A 27 -14.92 2.92 6.50
N THR A 28 -13.60 2.90 6.47
CA THR A 28 -12.85 2.87 5.22
C THR A 28 -12.17 1.52 5.07
N LEU A 29 -12.21 0.96 3.87
CA LEU A 29 -11.63 -0.35 3.56
C LEU A 29 -10.34 -0.15 2.78
N LYS A 30 -9.26 -0.73 3.27
CA LYS A 30 -7.96 -0.71 2.59
C LYS A 30 -7.64 -2.07 2.01
N ASN A 31 -7.16 -2.07 0.76
CA ASN A 31 -6.69 -3.26 0.09
C ASN A 31 -5.31 -3.70 0.62
N GLY A 32 -5.10 -5.01 0.72
CA GLY A 32 -3.89 -5.64 1.22
C GLY A 32 -2.79 -5.85 0.17
N GLY A 33 -3.10 -5.66 -1.11
CA GLY A 33 -2.18 -5.82 -2.23
C GLY A 33 -1.04 -4.80 -2.25
N TYR A 34 -0.07 -5.03 -3.13
CA TYR A 34 1.06 -4.12 -3.29
C TYR A 34 0.60 -2.72 -3.72
N GLY A 35 0.97 -1.70 -2.94
CA GLY A 35 0.48 -0.34 -3.16
C GLY A 35 -0.92 -0.07 -2.61
N GLY A 36 -1.50 -0.99 -1.83
CA GLY A 36 -2.86 -0.96 -1.30
C GLY A 36 -3.51 0.42 -1.10
N ALA A 37 -4.67 0.59 -1.73
CA ALA A 37 -5.48 1.81 -1.75
C ALA A 37 -6.79 1.63 -0.97
N LEU A 38 -7.52 2.73 -0.76
CA LEU A 38 -8.81 2.75 -0.11
C LEU A 38 -9.93 2.48 -1.12
N LEU A 39 -10.92 1.68 -0.74
CA LEU A 39 -12.14 1.49 -1.52
C LEU A 39 -12.87 2.83 -1.65
N HIS A 40 -13.14 3.23 -2.88
CA HIS A 40 -13.59 4.56 -3.25
C HIS A 40 -14.77 4.48 -4.20
N SER A 41 -15.67 5.47 -4.15
CA SER A 41 -16.69 5.64 -5.17
C SER A 41 -17.04 7.10 -5.35
N HIS A 42 -17.32 7.51 -6.57
CA HIS A 42 -17.66 8.89 -6.92
C HIS A 42 -18.81 8.91 -7.92
N ILE A 43 -19.46 10.06 -8.11
CA ILE A 43 -20.71 10.18 -8.88
C ILE A 43 -20.62 9.78 -10.37
N GLN A 44 -19.42 9.70 -10.95
CA GLN A 44 -19.22 9.30 -12.35
C GLN A 44 -19.52 7.80 -12.56
N THR A 45 -20.11 7.49 -13.71
CA THR A 45 -20.49 6.12 -14.11
C THR A 45 -19.51 5.52 -15.10
N TYR A 46 -19.50 4.18 -15.22
CA TYR A 46 -18.69 3.52 -16.25
C TYR A 46 -19.16 3.96 -17.65
N PRO A 47 -18.22 4.25 -18.59
CA PRO A 47 -18.59 4.60 -19.96
C PRO A 47 -19.13 3.42 -20.76
N GLU A 48 -18.72 2.20 -20.38
CA GLU A 48 -19.13 0.93 -20.96
C GLU A 48 -19.58 -0.02 -19.83
N GLY A 49 -19.85 -1.29 -20.13
CA GLY A 49 -20.29 -2.25 -19.11
C GLY A 49 -21.70 -1.96 -18.60
N SER A 50 -21.90 -1.95 -17.28
CA SER A 50 -23.22 -1.71 -16.67
C SER A 50 -23.68 -0.25 -16.73
N GLN A 51 -22.77 0.68 -17.01
CA GLN A 51 -23.00 2.13 -16.91
C GLN A 51 -23.47 2.59 -15.51
N GLN A 52 -23.22 1.78 -14.48
CA GLN A 52 -23.49 2.13 -13.09
C GLN A 52 -22.36 2.99 -12.50
N GLN A 53 -22.53 3.44 -11.25
CA GLN A 53 -21.54 4.28 -10.58
C GLN A 53 -20.22 3.52 -10.40
N GLN A 54 -19.11 4.20 -10.67
CA GLN A 54 -17.79 3.60 -10.59
C GLN A 54 -17.40 3.28 -9.14
N VAL A 55 -16.80 2.12 -8.94
CA VAL A 55 -16.11 1.76 -7.70
C VAL A 55 -14.65 1.53 -8.05
N THR A 56 -13.77 2.18 -7.32
CA THR A 56 -12.34 2.21 -7.60
C THR A 56 -11.56 2.09 -6.30
N CYS A 57 -10.24 2.06 -6.43
CA CYS A 57 -9.33 2.14 -5.30
C CYS A 57 -8.47 3.42 -5.40
N TYR A 58 -8.55 4.28 -4.37
CA TYR A 58 -7.88 5.58 -4.32
C TYR A 58 -6.83 5.64 -3.20
N HIS A 59 -5.64 6.16 -3.49
CA HIS A 59 -4.51 6.14 -2.54
C HIS A 59 -4.56 7.23 -1.45
N HIS A 60 -5.46 8.21 -1.57
CA HIS A 60 -5.52 9.34 -0.65
C HIS A 60 -6.80 9.31 0.20
N LYS A 61 -6.74 9.96 1.36
CA LYS A 61 -7.90 10.15 2.23
C LYS A 61 -8.89 11.10 1.57
N ASP A 62 -10.14 10.65 1.49
CA ASP A 62 -11.25 11.37 0.89
C ASP A 62 -12.55 10.96 1.61
N ILE A 63 -13.55 11.85 1.61
CA ILE A 63 -14.86 11.56 2.18
C ILE A 63 -15.61 10.47 1.40
N ASN A 64 -15.31 10.35 0.10
CA ASN A 64 -15.81 9.32 -0.81
C ASN A 64 -15.18 7.92 -0.58
N ASN A 65 -14.35 7.76 0.46
CA ASN A 65 -13.84 6.45 0.89
C ASN A 65 -14.71 5.83 2.00
N ASN A 66 -15.76 6.52 2.45
CA ASN A 66 -16.58 6.14 3.59
C ASN A 66 -17.70 5.19 3.20
N TRP A 67 -17.76 4.05 3.87
CA TRP A 67 -18.76 3.00 3.68
C TRP A 67 -19.44 2.66 5.01
N VAL A 68 -20.75 2.50 4.99
CA VAL A 68 -21.53 2.08 6.15
C VAL A 68 -21.84 0.60 6.03
N VAL A 69 -21.52 -0.15 7.08
CA VAL A 69 -21.84 -1.58 7.18
C VAL A 69 -23.31 -1.74 7.55
N GLN A 70 -24.07 -2.46 6.73
CA GLN A 70 -25.47 -2.77 6.97
C GLN A 70 -25.73 -4.26 6.86
N LEU A 71 -26.81 -4.73 7.51
CA LEU A 71 -27.29 -6.09 7.33
C LEU A 71 -28.19 -6.22 6.09
N PRO A 72 -28.38 -7.44 5.56
CA PRO A 72 -29.37 -7.73 4.53
C PRO A 72 -30.80 -7.35 4.99
N VAL A 73 -31.65 -6.95 4.04
CA VAL A 73 -33.02 -6.46 4.35
C VAL A 73 -33.87 -7.51 5.09
N TYR A 74 -33.71 -8.80 4.79
CA TYR A 74 -34.50 -9.87 5.41
C TYR A 74 -34.15 -10.16 6.88
N GLU A 75 -32.98 -9.69 7.33
CA GLU A 75 -32.56 -9.82 8.73
C GLU A 75 -33.05 -8.66 9.60
N TYR A 76 -33.61 -7.61 8.98
CA TYR A 76 -34.33 -6.54 9.67
C TYR A 76 -35.73 -7.04 10.07
N ASN A 77 -35.80 -8.13 10.84
CA ASN A 77 -37.04 -8.52 11.49
C ASN A 77 -37.42 -7.45 12.52
N ASP A 78 -38.71 -7.16 12.60
CA ASP A 78 -39.42 -6.21 13.50
C ASP A 78 -39.18 -6.41 15.03
N ASN A 79 -38.13 -7.12 15.43
CA ASN A 79 -37.71 -7.32 16.82
C ASN A 79 -36.46 -6.52 17.21
N VAL A 80 -35.90 -5.69 16.32
CA VAL A 80 -34.81 -4.73 16.64
C VAL A 80 -35.43 -3.41 17.14
N GLU A 81 -36.35 -3.50 18.09
CA GLU A 81 -36.86 -2.37 18.88
C GLU A 81 -35.99 -2.08 20.12
N THR A 82 -34.78 -2.65 20.20
CA THR A 82 -33.73 -2.11 21.06
C THR A 82 -32.69 -1.40 20.20
N GLN A 83 -32.94 -0.12 19.95
CA GLN A 83 -32.01 0.84 19.33
C GLN A 83 -30.63 0.91 20.05
N ASP A 84 -30.50 0.24 21.19
CA ASP A 84 -29.36 0.20 22.10
C ASP A 84 -28.45 -1.04 21.98
N ASP A 85 -28.85 -2.12 21.31
CA ASP A 85 -28.01 -3.31 21.23
C ASP A 85 -27.02 -3.25 20.06
N ILE A 86 -25.74 -3.14 20.39
CA ILE A 86 -24.64 -3.10 19.42
C ILE A 86 -24.45 -4.51 18.84
N GLN A 87 -24.85 -4.69 17.58
CA GLN A 87 -24.61 -5.93 16.86
C GLN A 87 -23.21 -5.93 16.23
N LEU A 88 -22.32 -6.75 16.76
CA LEU A 88 -20.96 -6.94 16.26
C LEU A 88 -20.94 -7.87 15.05
N ILE A 89 -20.15 -7.52 14.05
CA ILE A 89 -19.96 -8.34 12.84
C ILE A 89 -18.94 -9.44 13.10
N LYS A 90 -19.28 -10.65 12.66
CA LYS A 90 -18.48 -11.86 12.85
C LYS A 90 -18.03 -12.45 11.51
N ASN A 91 -17.06 -13.34 11.60
CA ASN A 91 -16.62 -14.15 10.48
C ASN A 91 -17.78 -15.01 9.95
N GLY A 92 -18.02 -14.94 8.64
CA GLY A 92 -19.09 -15.66 7.96
C GLY A 92 -20.40 -14.87 7.82
N ASP A 93 -20.51 -13.71 8.48
CA ASP A 93 -21.69 -12.84 8.35
C ASP A 93 -21.78 -12.27 6.93
N VAL A 94 -23.02 -12.08 6.47
CA VAL A 94 -23.33 -11.43 5.20
C VAL A 94 -23.68 -9.98 5.48
N ILE A 95 -23.04 -9.07 4.76
CA ILE A 95 -23.23 -7.63 4.91
C ILE A 95 -23.54 -6.97 3.57
N ARG A 96 -24.03 -5.74 3.65
CA ARG A 96 -24.07 -4.77 2.57
C ARG A 96 -23.17 -3.60 2.94
N LEU A 97 -22.47 -3.07 1.95
CA LEU A 97 -21.64 -1.87 2.09
C LEU A 97 -22.33 -0.75 1.34
N MET A 98 -22.81 0.25 2.08
CA MET A 98 -23.43 1.44 1.50
C MET A 98 -22.40 2.56 1.44
N HIS A 99 -22.17 3.12 0.27
CA HIS A 99 -21.34 4.30 0.12
C HIS A 99 -22.01 5.50 0.79
N LEU A 100 -21.33 6.15 1.73
CA LEU A 100 -21.94 7.16 2.60
C LEU A 100 -22.42 8.39 1.82
N GLU A 101 -21.62 8.87 0.87
CA GLU A 101 -21.92 10.12 0.15
C GLU A 101 -23.01 9.96 -0.92
N THR A 102 -23.09 8.80 -1.59
CA THR A 102 -24.07 8.58 -2.67
C THR A 102 -25.24 7.68 -2.27
N GLY A 103 -25.19 7.02 -1.12
CA GLY A 103 -26.24 6.11 -0.63
C GLY A 103 -26.42 4.85 -1.49
N LEU A 104 -25.48 4.56 -2.40
CA LEU A 104 -25.51 3.38 -3.25
C LEU A 104 -24.79 2.21 -2.60
N TYR A 105 -25.15 0.98 -2.96
CA TYR A 105 -24.54 -0.23 -2.42
C TYR A 105 -23.45 -0.76 -3.34
N LEU A 106 -22.39 -1.28 -2.73
CA LEU A 106 -21.35 -2.03 -3.42
C LEU A 106 -21.96 -3.29 -4.04
N ARG A 107 -21.84 -3.43 -5.36
CA ARG A 107 -22.45 -4.48 -6.17
C ARG A 107 -21.44 -5.15 -7.08
N SER A 108 -21.67 -6.42 -7.40
CA SER A 108 -21.12 -7.03 -8.60
C SER A 108 -22.22 -7.71 -9.41
N HIS A 109 -21.95 -7.94 -10.69
CA HIS A 109 -22.89 -8.54 -11.65
C HIS A 109 -22.11 -9.27 -12.75
N PRO A 110 -22.76 -10.16 -13.53
CA PRO A 110 -22.09 -10.92 -14.59
C PRO A 110 -21.84 -10.08 -15.86
N ILE A 111 -21.18 -8.92 -15.70
CA ILE A 111 -20.67 -8.06 -16.78
C ILE A 111 -19.16 -7.96 -16.56
N ASP A 112 -18.39 -8.12 -17.63
CA ASP A 112 -16.93 -8.13 -17.53
C ASP A 112 -16.38 -6.77 -17.11
N ALA A 113 -15.30 -6.77 -16.32
CA ALA A 113 -14.65 -5.56 -15.86
C ALA A 113 -14.03 -4.76 -17.03
N PRO A 114 -13.94 -3.42 -16.92
CA PRO A 114 -13.60 -2.56 -18.04
C PRO A 114 -12.17 -2.72 -18.57
N VAL A 115 -11.21 -3.09 -17.71
CA VAL A 115 -9.82 -3.37 -18.12
C VAL A 115 -9.52 -4.86 -17.96
N SER A 116 -9.85 -5.44 -16.81
CA SER A 116 -9.61 -6.86 -16.52
C SER A 116 -10.77 -7.73 -16.98
N VAL A 117 -10.92 -7.88 -18.30
CA VAL A 117 -12.07 -8.55 -18.96
C VAL A 117 -12.32 -10.00 -18.54
N ASP A 118 -11.35 -10.67 -17.92
CA ASP A 118 -11.47 -12.00 -17.35
C ASP A 118 -12.18 -12.02 -15.98
N GLN A 119 -12.40 -10.85 -15.38
CA GLN A 119 -13.02 -10.64 -14.06
C GLN A 119 -14.39 -9.96 -14.17
N TRP A 120 -15.20 -10.01 -13.11
CA TRP A 120 -16.50 -9.32 -13.09
C TRP A 120 -16.35 -7.86 -12.65
N GLU A 121 -17.14 -6.98 -13.25
CA GLU A 121 -17.24 -5.58 -12.89
C GLU A 121 -17.82 -5.43 -11.47
N VAL A 122 -17.26 -4.49 -10.72
CA VAL A 122 -17.77 -4.05 -9.42
C VAL A 122 -18.21 -2.60 -9.57
N SER A 123 -19.43 -2.31 -9.13
CA SER A 123 -20.07 -1.00 -9.27
C SER A 123 -20.78 -0.60 -7.99
N ALA A 124 -21.33 0.61 -7.97
CA ALA A 124 -22.28 1.02 -6.95
C ALA A 124 -23.66 1.27 -7.56
N HIS A 125 -24.71 0.68 -6.97
CA HIS A 125 -26.07 0.83 -7.47
C HIS A 125 -27.13 0.90 -6.36
N THR A 126 -28.30 1.41 -6.71
CA THR A 126 -29.44 1.44 -5.80
C THR A 126 -30.00 0.03 -5.64
N ASN A 127 -30.24 -0.40 -4.41
CA ASN A 127 -30.98 -1.63 -4.17
C ASN A 127 -32.48 -1.32 -4.20
N ASN A 128 -33.13 -1.64 -5.33
CA ASN A 128 -34.55 -1.34 -5.54
C ASN A 128 -35.47 -2.53 -5.21
N SER A 129 -34.94 -3.72 -4.87
CA SER A 129 -35.78 -4.88 -4.66
C SER A 129 -35.20 -5.89 -3.66
N ILE A 130 -36.09 -6.40 -2.81
CA ILE A 130 -35.79 -7.48 -1.86
C ILE A 130 -35.30 -8.75 -2.56
N GLN A 131 -35.45 -8.92 -3.87
CA GLN A 131 -34.96 -10.11 -4.58
C GLN A 131 -33.51 -9.99 -5.09
N ASP A 132 -32.95 -8.78 -5.07
CA ASP A 132 -31.65 -8.50 -5.63
C ASP A 132 -30.53 -8.79 -4.61
N GLN A 133 -29.78 -9.85 -4.88
CA GLN A 133 -28.68 -10.32 -4.04
C GLN A 133 -27.31 -9.86 -4.53
N GLY A 134 -27.25 -9.01 -5.57
CA GLY A 134 -26.01 -8.47 -6.13
C GLY A 134 -25.22 -7.55 -5.19
N ASP A 135 -25.81 -7.14 -4.07
CA ASP A 135 -25.16 -6.28 -3.06
C ASP A 135 -24.66 -7.05 -1.83
N LEU A 136 -24.87 -8.37 -1.80
CA LEU A 136 -24.60 -9.19 -0.63
C LEU A 136 -23.16 -9.71 -0.65
N TRP A 137 -22.39 -9.35 0.38
CA TRP A 137 -21.00 -9.75 0.55
C TRP A 137 -20.82 -10.51 1.85
N LYS A 138 -20.33 -11.74 1.76
CA LYS A 138 -19.96 -12.57 2.90
C LYS A 138 -18.53 -12.24 3.35
N ILE A 139 -18.35 -12.00 4.63
CA ILE A 139 -17.02 -11.73 5.19
C ILE A 139 -16.31 -13.04 5.54
N GLU A 140 -15.08 -13.19 5.07
CA GLU A 140 -14.23 -14.34 5.38
C GLU A 140 -12.90 -13.88 5.98
N VAL A 141 -12.70 -14.13 7.27
CA VAL A 141 -11.45 -13.77 7.95
C VAL A 141 -10.30 -14.67 7.49
N VAL A 142 -9.20 -14.04 7.05
CA VAL A 142 -7.97 -14.73 6.60
C VAL A 142 -6.95 -14.79 7.73
N ALA A 143 -6.69 -13.65 8.37
CA ALA A 143 -5.69 -13.54 9.41
C ALA A 143 -6.09 -12.47 10.43
N SER A 144 -5.81 -12.73 11.70
CA SER A 144 -5.94 -11.75 12.79
C SER A 144 -4.61 -11.65 13.54
N ALA A 145 -4.19 -10.43 13.87
CA ALA A 145 -2.98 -10.19 14.65
C ALA A 145 -3.07 -10.70 16.10
N LYS A 146 -4.29 -10.81 16.65
CA LYS A 146 -4.57 -11.29 18.01
C LYS A 146 -5.35 -12.62 17.95
N GLN A 147 -4.62 -13.73 18.01
CA GLN A 147 -5.14 -15.12 18.07
C GLN A 147 -5.99 -15.59 16.87
N GLN A 148 -5.85 -16.86 16.51
CA GLN A 148 -6.50 -17.50 15.36
C GLN A 148 -8.04 -17.71 15.52
N HIS A 149 -8.66 -17.26 16.61
CA HIS A 149 -10.02 -17.69 16.99
C HIS A 149 -10.95 -16.58 17.49
N THR A 150 -10.65 -15.29 17.25
CA THR A 150 -11.69 -14.28 17.45
C THR A 150 -12.69 -14.39 16.31
N SER A 151 -13.93 -14.76 16.63
CA SER A 151 -15.02 -14.73 15.66
C SER A 151 -15.34 -13.30 15.19
N GLN A 152 -14.87 -12.28 15.91
CA GLN A 152 -15.14 -10.87 15.67
C GLN A 152 -14.09 -10.25 14.74
N ILE A 153 -14.55 -9.30 13.93
CA ILE A 153 -13.69 -8.53 13.02
C ILE A 153 -13.19 -7.30 13.75
N GLN A 154 -11.88 -7.12 13.79
CA GLN A 154 -11.23 -5.99 14.43
C GLN A 154 -10.61 -5.03 13.43
N SER A 155 -10.77 -3.73 13.66
CA SER A 155 -10.15 -2.68 12.86
C SER A 155 -8.62 -2.78 12.90
N LEU A 156 -7.98 -2.41 11.79
CA LEU A 156 -6.53 -2.44 11.52
C LEU A 156 -5.83 -3.82 11.55
N THR A 157 -6.30 -4.75 12.39
CA THR A 157 -5.59 -5.98 12.77
C THR A 157 -6.14 -7.22 12.08
N THR A 158 -7.42 -7.20 11.69
CA THR A 158 -8.06 -8.30 10.97
C THR A 158 -7.94 -8.06 9.47
N LYS A 159 -7.39 -9.05 8.77
CA LYS A 159 -7.45 -9.16 7.32
C LYS A 159 -8.57 -10.13 6.96
N PHE A 160 -9.49 -9.69 6.12
CA PHE A 160 -10.61 -10.50 5.66
C PHE A 160 -10.81 -10.34 4.15
N ARG A 161 -11.63 -11.21 3.57
CA ARG A 161 -12.07 -11.14 2.18
C ARG A 161 -13.57 -10.88 2.15
N LEU A 162 -14.02 -10.27 1.07
CA LEU A 162 -15.44 -10.09 0.77
C LEU A 162 -15.78 -11.01 -0.39
N ARG A 163 -16.55 -12.06 -0.12
CA ARG A 163 -17.05 -13.01 -1.12
C ARG A 163 -18.46 -12.60 -1.54
N HIS A 164 -18.66 -12.38 -2.82
CA HIS A 164 -19.98 -12.09 -3.35
C HIS A 164 -20.89 -13.32 -3.21
N VAL A 165 -22.09 -13.16 -2.66
CA VAL A 165 -22.96 -14.31 -2.31
C VAL A 165 -23.48 -15.05 -3.55
N GLU A 166 -23.93 -14.33 -4.58
CA GLU A 166 -24.52 -14.94 -5.79
C GLU A 166 -23.46 -15.47 -6.77
N LEU A 167 -22.48 -14.65 -7.13
CA LEU A 167 -21.43 -14.97 -8.09
C LEU A 167 -20.26 -15.79 -7.53
N ASP A 168 -20.16 -15.97 -6.21
CA ASP A 168 -19.08 -16.68 -5.51
C ASP A 168 -17.65 -16.17 -5.82
N CYS A 169 -17.53 -14.92 -6.26
CA CYS A 169 -16.27 -14.26 -6.57
C CYS A 169 -15.74 -13.43 -5.39
N LEU A 170 -14.45 -13.09 -5.40
CA LEU A 170 -13.81 -12.32 -4.32
C LEU A 170 -13.60 -10.85 -4.73
N LEU A 171 -13.95 -9.90 -3.88
CA LEU A 171 -13.60 -8.50 -4.11
C LEU A 171 -12.07 -8.35 -4.12
N ALA A 172 -11.52 -7.86 -5.21
CA ALA A 172 -10.10 -7.69 -5.42
C ALA A 172 -9.79 -6.31 -6.02
N ALA A 173 -8.62 -5.78 -5.68
CA ALA A 173 -8.05 -4.63 -6.35
C ALA A 173 -6.61 -4.97 -6.69
N ASP A 174 -6.39 -5.34 -7.94
CA ASP A 174 -5.04 -5.56 -8.46
C ASP A 174 -4.41 -4.19 -8.80
N ASN A 175 -3.09 -4.16 -9.03
CA ASN A 175 -2.38 -2.92 -9.38
C ASN A 175 -2.61 -2.51 -10.86
N THR A 176 -3.85 -2.66 -11.34
CA THR A 176 -4.34 -2.30 -12.66
C THR A 176 -5.02 -0.93 -12.59
N PHE A 177 -4.55 0.01 -13.41
CA PHE A 177 -5.07 1.37 -13.43
C PHE A 177 -6.17 1.52 -14.47
N LEU A 178 -7.26 2.20 -14.09
CA LEU A 178 -8.27 2.63 -15.02
C LEU A 178 -7.71 3.68 -16.00
N PRO A 179 -8.25 3.79 -17.22
CA PRO A 179 -7.91 4.87 -18.14
C PRO A 179 -8.32 6.25 -17.61
N GLN A 180 -8.12 7.29 -18.44
CA GLN A 180 -8.38 8.68 -18.07
C GLN A 180 -9.82 8.94 -17.58
N TRP A 181 -10.80 8.19 -18.09
CA TRP A 181 -12.20 8.31 -17.69
C TRP A 181 -12.47 7.85 -16.23
N GLY A 182 -11.59 7.02 -15.66
CA GLY A 182 -11.62 6.57 -14.27
C GLY A 182 -10.54 7.27 -13.43
N PHE A 183 -10.11 8.46 -13.84
CA PHE A 183 -9.14 9.31 -13.16
C PHE A 183 -7.78 8.65 -12.87
N ARG A 184 -7.41 7.58 -13.58
CA ARG A 184 -6.21 6.77 -13.30
C ARG A 184 -6.18 6.22 -11.88
N GLN A 185 -7.34 5.93 -11.31
CA GLN A 185 -7.48 5.20 -10.06
C GLN A 185 -7.33 3.69 -10.31
N LEU A 186 -7.15 2.91 -9.25
CA LEU A 186 -7.05 1.45 -9.37
C LEU A 186 -8.43 0.84 -9.64
N GLU A 187 -8.45 -0.16 -10.53
CA GLU A 187 -9.63 -0.95 -10.84
C GLU A 187 -10.00 -1.86 -9.67
N VAL A 188 -11.29 -1.94 -9.34
CA VAL A 188 -11.84 -2.90 -8.39
C VAL A 188 -12.66 -3.91 -9.17
N VAL A 189 -12.39 -5.19 -8.94
CA VAL A 189 -13.00 -6.30 -9.68
C VAL A 189 -13.49 -7.37 -8.71
N CYS A 190 -14.37 -8.25 -9.19
CA CYS A 190 -14.72 -9.46 -8.48
C CYS A 190 -14.04 -10.67 -9.15
N ASP A 191 -13.05 -11.24 -8.46
CA ASP A 191 -12.17 -12.28 -8.97
C ASP A 191 -12.91 -13.62 -9.13
N LYS A 192 -13.10 -14.05 -10.38
CA LYS A 192 -13.73 -15.32 -10.79
C LYS A 192 -12.85 -16.52 -10.44
N ASN A 193 -11.53 -16.34 -10.39
CA ASN A 193 -10.57 -17.42 -10.14
C ASN A 193 -10.46 -17.77 -8.65
N ASN A 194 -11.13 -17.01 -7.77
CA ASN A 194 -11.21 -17.27 -6.34
C ASN A 194 -9.81 -17.45 -5.71
N ARG A 195 -8.87 -16.55 -6.03
CA ARG A 195 -7.47 -16.59 -5.56
C ARG A 195 -7.37 -16.25 -4.07
N THR A 196 -7.78 -17.19 -3.22
CA THR A 196 -7.87 -17.00 -1.76
C THR A 196 -6.56 -16.61 -1.06
N GLY A 197 -5.42 -16.97 -1.68
CA GLY A 197 -4.08 -16.72 -1.14
C GLY A 197 -3.43 -15.43 -1.65
N ASP A 198 -4.08 -14.70 -2.55
CA ASP A 198 -3.55 -13.45 -3.10
C ASP A 198 -3.85 -12.27 -2.18
N GLU A 199 -2.84 -11.43 -1.92
CA GLU A 199 -2.97 -10.29 -1.01
C GLU A 199 -3.90 -9.21 -1.57
N SER A 200 -4.08 -9.15 -2.90
CA SER A 200 -5.01 -8.21 -3.55
C SER A 200 -6.49 -8.50 -3.26
N THR A 201 -6.82 -9.70 -2.78
CA THR A 201 -8.18 -10.06 -2.33
C THR A 201 -8.42 -9.74 -0.86
N TRP A 202 -7.37 -9.38 -0.13
CA TRP A 202 -7.44 -9.13 1.31
C TRP A 202 -7.77 -7.67 1.56
N TRP A 203 -8.65 -7.44 2.52
CA TRP A 203 -9.08 -6.12 2.95
C TRP A 203 -8.92 -5.99 4.46
N ASN A 204 -8.67 -4.78 4.91
CA ASN A 204 -8.69 -4.42 6.32
C ASN A 204 -9.49 -3.13 6.52
N VAL A 205 -10.19 -3.02 7.65
CA VAL A 205 -10.78 -1.74 8.05
C VAL A 205 -9.64 -0.81 8.47
N GLU A 206 -9.48 0.34 7.80
CA GLU A 206 -8.44 1.33 8.10
C GLU A 206 -8.95 2.39 9.07
N GLU A 207 -9.97 3.16 8.71
CA GLU A 207 -10.66 4.09 9.61
C GLU A 207 -11.99 3.48 10.05
N HIS A 208 -12.36 3.72 11.31
CA HIS A 208 -13.59 3.20 11.87
C HIS A 208 -14.18 4.23 12.84
N VAL A 209 -15.42 4.64 12.60
CA VAL A 209 -16.17 5.58 13.42
C VAL A 209 -17.54 4.99 13.76
N ASN A 210 -17.83 4.90 15.05
CA ASN A 210 -19.14 4.52 15.57
C ASN A 210 -19.32 5.11 16.97
N GLU A 211 -20.33 5.96 17.16
CA GLU A 211 -20.59 6.63 18.44
C GLU A 211 -21.05 5.68 19.55
N LYS A 212 -21.60 4.52 19.19
CA LYS A 212 -22.09 3.53 20.16
C LYS A 212 -20.97 2.70 20.76
N LEU A 213 -19.81 2.61 20.09
CA LEU A 213 -18.70 1.77 20.52
C LEU A 213 -17.76 2.51 21.47
N PRO A 214 -17.17 1.82 22.47
CA PRO A 214 -16.16 2.42 23.33
C PRO A 214 -14.87 2.71 22.54
N PRO A 215 -14.09 3.72 22.98
CA PRO A 215 -12.78 3.99 22.42
C PRO A 215 -11.82 2.80 22.66
N PRO A 216 -10.78 2.63 21.82
CA PRO A 216 -9.85 1.53 21.93
C PRO A 216 -9.00 1.61 23.20
N PRO A 217 -8.58 0.46 23.77
CA PRO A 217 -7.56 0.46 24.81
C PRO A 217 -6.22 0.94 24.25
N LYS A 218 -5.38 1.54 25.09
CA LYS A 218 -4.08 2.14 24.68
C LYS A 218 -3.14 1.17 23.93
N ASP A 219 -3.24 -0.13 24.21
CA ASP A 219 -2.43 -1.19 23.58
C ASP A 219 -3.21 -2.00 22.52
N ALA A 220 -4.28 -1.44 21.95
CA ALA A 220 -5.09 -2.12 20.92
C ALA A 220 -4.25 -2.50 19.70
N TYR A 221 -3.46 -1.56 19.18
CA TYR A 221 -2.79 -1.62 17.88
C TYR A 221 -1.26 -1.73 18.02
N ARG A 222 -0.78 -2.85 18.57
CA ARG A 222 0.66 -3.10 18.73
C ARG A 222 1.22 -3.94 17.57
N SER A 223 2.12 -3.34 16.78
CA SER A 223 2.93 -4.04 15.79
C SER A 223 4.21 -4.63 16.40
N ARG A 224 4.81 -5.61 15.70
CA ARG A 224 6.11 -6.19 16.05
C ARG A 224 7.22 -5.42 15.34
N PHE A 225 8.31 -5.10 16.06
CA PHE A 225 9.43 -4.32 15.53
C PHE A 225 9.97 -4.86 14.20
N TRP A 226 10.24 -6.17 14.11
CA TRP A 226 10.79 -6.77 12.90
C TRP A 226 9.85 -6.70 11.70
N THR A 227 8.55 -6.77 11.93
CA THR A 227 7.54 -6.60 10.87
C THR A 227 7.61 -5.18 10.33
N ASP A 228 7.64 -4.18 11.22
CA ASP A 228 7.75 -2.77 10.81
C ASP A 228 9.08 -2.46 10.15
N PHE A 229 10.18 -3.03 10.65
CA PHE A 229 11.52 -2.86 10.08
C PHE A 229 11.59 -3.39 8.65
N VAL A 230 11.09 -4.60 8.40
CA VAL A 230 11.08 -5.18 7.04
C VAL A 230 10.15 -4.40 6.13
N SER A 231 8.94 -4.05 6.58
CA SER A 231 8.00 -3.24 5.79
C SER A 231 8.57 -1.86 5.44
N LEU A 232 9.24 -1.20 6.38
CA LEU A 232 9.89 0.09 6.15
C LEU A 232 11.01 -0.02 5.11
N ASN A 233 11.92 -1.00 5.25
CA ASN A 233 13.01 -1.19 4.29
C ASN A 233 12.48 -1.59 2.91
N SER A 234 11.42 -2.37 2.83
CA SER A 234 10.76 -2.68 1.57
C SER A 234 10.22 -1.41 0.89
N VAL A 235 9.57 -0.52 1.65
CA VAL A 235 9.09 0.76 1.10
C VAL A 235 10.24 1.68 0.69
N MET A 236 11.34 1.70 1.46
CA MET A 236 12.56 2.44 1.07
C MET A 236 13.15 1.91 -0.24
N TRP A 237 13.19 0.59 -0.41
CA TRP A 237 13.65 -0.05 -1.65
C TRP A 237 12.80 0.34 -2.85
N VAL A 238 11.47 0.28 -2.69
CA VAL A 238 10.53 0.70 -3.74
C VAL A 238 10.69 2.18 -4.07
N SER A 239 10.80 3.04 -3.05
CA SER A 239 11.03 4.47 -3.25
C SER A 239 12.35 4.73 -3.99
N ASN A 240 13.42 3.99 -3.67
CA ASN A 240 14.69 4.11 -4.39
C ASN A 240 14.58 3.64 -5.85
N ASN A 241 13.82 2.58 -6.12
CA ASN A 241 13.57 2.13 -7.49
C ASN A 241 12.68 3.09 -8.29
N ALA A 242 11.86 3.88 -7.61
CA ALA A 242 11.05 4.92 -8.24
C ALA A 242 11.85 6.20 -8.57
N LEU A 243 13.10 6.34 -8.09
CA LEU A 243 14.00 7.45 -8.43
C LEU A 243 14.67 7.24 -9.80
N ILE A 244 13.85 7.00 -10.82
CA ILE A 244 14.29 6.95 -12.22
C ILE A 244 14.23 8.38 -12.77
N ALA A 245 15.36 8.86 -13.30
CA ALA A 245 15.38 10.14 -13.99
C ALA A 245 14.55 10.04 -15.27
N ASP A 246 13.65 10.99 -15.47
CA ASP A 246 12.91 11.14 -16.72
C ASP A 246 13.91 11.54 -17.83
N PRO A 247 14.06 10.75 -18.90
CA PRO A 247 15.01 11.05 -19.98
C PRO A 247 14.68 12.35 -20.72
N GLU A 248 13.44 12.83 -20.68
CA GLU A 248 13.04 14.10 -21.29
C GLU A 248 13.36 15.31 -20.41
N LYS A 249 13.64 15.08 -19.12
CA LYS A 249 13.97 16.12 -18.16
C LYS A 249 15.49 16.27 -18.04
N ASP A 250 16.01 17.39 -18.54
CA ASP A 250 17.43 17.72 -18.38
C ASP A 250 17.73 18.09 -16.92
N ASP A 251 18.38 17.17 -16.19
CA ASP A 251 18.79 17.37 -14.82
C ASP A 251 20.23 17.88 -14.75
N ILE A 252 20.36 19.21 -14.69
CA ILE A 252 21.64 19.92 -14.60
C ILE A 252 22.44 19.64 -13.31
N LEU A 253 21.85 18.97 -12.31
CA LEU A 253 22.51 18.62 -11.05
C LEU A 253 23.03 17.18 -11.04
N THR A 254 22.51 16.31 -11.90
CA THR A 254 22.90 14.91 -11.93
C THR A 254 24.24 14.71 -12.63
N SER A 255 25.06 13.80 -12.10
CA SER A 255 26.36 13.44 -12.69
C SER A 255 26.49 11.93 -12.83
N GLU A 256 27.22 11.51 -13.87
CA GLU A 256 27.49 10.10 -14.12
C GLU A 256 28.68 9.60 -13.29
N PRO A 257 28.68 8.33 -12.83
CA PRO A 257 29.80 7.74 -12.08
C PRO A 257 31.15 7.80 -12.80
N THR A 258 31.14 7.82 -14.14
CA THR A 258 32.34 7.94 -14.99
C THR A 258 33.02 9.30 -14.89
N LYS A 259 32.28 10.35 -14.50
CA LYS A 259 32.76 11.73 -14.37
C LYS A 259 33.43 11.99 -13.02
N TRP A 260 33.16 11.16 -12.01
CA TRP A 260 33.64 11.36 -10.64
C TRP A 260 35.16 11.19 -10.48
N PRO A 261 35.83 10.20 -11.10
CA PRO A 261 37.27 10.02 -10.94
C PRO A 261 38.11 11.20 -11.42
N MET A 262 37.78 11.74 -12.61
CA MET A 262 38.46 12.91 -13.16
C MET A 262 37.89 14.23 -12.62
N MET A 263 36.75 14.15 -11.92
CA MET A 263 36.03 15.30 -11.38
C MET A 263 35.75 16.35 -12.49
N SER A 264 35.24 15.87 -13.63
CA SER A 264 34.99 16.73 -14.80
C SER A 264 33.77 17.63 -14.64
N VAL A 265 32.91 17.33 -13.66
CA VAL A 265 31.70 18.10 -13.31
C VAL A 265 31.67 18.25 -11.80
N GLY A 266 31.40 19.46 -11.30
CA GLY A 266 31.08 19.73 -9.90
C GLY A 266 29.60 20.09 -9.72
N LEU A 267 29.16 20.21 -8.47
CA LEU A 267 27.75 20.40 -8.12
C LEU A 267 27.50 21.80 -7.52
N ARG A 268 26.46 22.48 -7.99
CA ARG A 268 25.98 23.75 -7.39
C ARG A 268 25.07 23.43 -6.21
N MET A 269 25.34 23.98 -5.03
CA MET A 269 24.60 23.65 -3.79
C MET A 269 23.57 24.72 -3.38
N CYS A 270 23.64 25.92 -3.96
CA CYS A 270 22.74 27.03 -3.66
C CYS A 270 22.38 27.81 -4.92
N GLY A 271 21.49 28.81 -4.79
CA GLY A 271 21.17 29.77 -5.85
C GLY A 271 22.35 30.69 -6.16
N TRP A 272 22.56 31.01 -7.43
CA TRP A 272 23.70 31.79 -7.91
C TRP A 272 23.28 33.22 -8.29
N GLU A 273 22.68 33.93 -7.35
CA GLU A 273 22.39 35.35 -7.45
C GLU A 273 23.62 36.18 -7.05
N ASP A 274 23.70 37.44 -7.48
CA ASP A 274 24.88 38.27 -7.26
C ASP A 274 25.07 38.73 -5.81
N GLU A 275 23.98 38.79 -5.04
CA GLU A 275 23.99 39.17 -3.63
C GLU A 275 24.26 37.99 -2.67
N MET A 276 24.25 36.75 -3.19
CA MET A 276 24.42 35.54 -2.38
C MET A 276 25.83 34.93 -2.49
N ILE A 277 26.29 34.35 -1.39
CA ILE A 277 27.52 33.56 -1.38
C ILE A 277 27.30 32.25 -2.13
N LYS A 278 28.10 32.02 -3.17
CA LYS A 278 27.97 30.88 -4.09
C LYS A 278 28.79 29.69 -3.56
N PHE A 279 28.11 28.59 -3.24
CA PHE A 279 28.73 27.33 -2.84
C PHE A 279 28.79 26.35 -4.02
N TYR A 280 30.01 25.88 -4.32
CA TYR A 280 30.27 24.90 -5.36
C TYR A 280 31.03 23.72 -4.79
N LEU A 281 30.47 22.52 -4.95
CA LEU A 281 31.10 21.28 -4.53
C LEU A 281 32.04 20.81 -5.64
N LEU A 282 33.33 20.98 -5.38
CA LEU A 282 34.41 20.44 -6.20
C LEU A 282 35.53 19.99 -5.25
N GLY A 283 35.99 18.75 -5.40
CA GLY A 283 37.15 18.25 -4.67
C GLY A 283 38.43 18.99 -5.06
N SER A 284 39.47 18.92 -4.23
CA SER A 284 40.79 19.43 -4.61
C SER A 284 41.46 18.46 -5.59
N PRO A 285 41.79 18.86 -6.84
CA PRO A 285 42.46 17.98 -7.81
C PRO A 285 43.79 17.41 -7.29
N ALA A 286 44.51 18.22 -6.48
CA ALA A 286 45.79 17.84 -5.90
C ALA A 286 45.69 16.67 -4.91
N VAL A 287 44.52 16.45 -4.30
CA VAL A 287 44.27 15.34 -3.38
C VAL A 287 43.53 14.20 -4.11
N TRP A 288 42.53 14.54 -4.91
CA TRP A 288 41.65 13.58 -5.55
C TRP A 288 42.36 12.73 -6.61
N TRP A 289 43.15 13.35 -7.50
CA TRP A 289 43.81 12.59 -8.56
C TRP A 289 44.88 11.62 -8.03
N PRO A 290 45.75 12.00 -7.08
CA PRO A 290 46.66 11.03 -6.46
C PRO A 290 45.93 9.93 -5.69
N ALA A 291 44.81 10.24 -5.01
CA ALA A 291 43.99 9.24 -4.31
C ALA A 291 43.33 8.25 -5.29
N PHE A 292 42.87 8.70 -6.45
CA PHE A 292 42.34 7.81 -7.48
C PHE A 292 43.44 6.96 -8.11
N LEU A 293 44.61 7.55 -8.40
CA LEU A 293 45.77 6.83 -8.93
C LEU A 293 46.29 5.79 -7.94
N SER A 294 46.26 6.06 -6.64
CA SER A 294 46.73 5.12 -5.62
C SER A 294 45.91 3.83 -5.58
N LEU A 295 44.60 3.87 -5.87
CA LEU A 295 43.76 2.68 -6.00
C LEU A 295 44.23 1.76 -7.13
N TRP A 296 44.59 2.34 -8.28
CA TRP A 296 45.12 1.59 -9.42
C TRP A 296 46.50 0.99 -9.14
N VAL A 297 47.39 1.77 -8.53
CA VAL A 297 48.72 1.30 -8.11
C VAL A 297 48.59 0.17 -7.09
N PHE A 298 47.67 0.30 -6.13
CA PHE A 298 47.37 -0.74 -5.15
C PHE A 298 46.86 -2.02 -5.82
N ALA A 299 45.83 -1.93 -6.67
CA ALA A 299 45.30 -3.07 -7.40
C ALA A 299 46.38 -3.78 -8.25
N ALA A 300 47.21 -3.01 -8.97
CA ALA A 300 48.33 -3.55 -9.74
C ALA A 300 49.38 -4.24 -8.85
N SER A 301 49.70 -3.66 -7.69
CA SER A 301 50.63 -4.25 -6.74
C SER A 301 50.11 -5.57 -6.15
N VAL A 302 48.82 -5.64 -5.80
CA VAL A 302 48.16 -6.87 -5.33
C VAL A 302 48.17 -7.93 -6.44
N LEU A 303 47.90 -7.55 -7.69
CA LEU A 303 47.93 -8.46 -8.83
C LEU A 303 49.36 -9.00 -9.08
N LEU A 304 50.37 -8.15 -9.02
CA LEU A 304 51.77 -8.58 -9.14
C LEU A 304 52.19 -9.50 -8.01
N GLN A 305 51.78 -9.21 -6.77
CA GLN A 305 52.08 -10.06 -5.62
C GLN A 305 51.37 -11.42 -5.73
N THR A 306 50.11 -11.46 -6.11
CA THR A 306 49.37 -12.73 -6.31
C THR A 306 49.99 -13.59 -7.42
N VAL A 307 50.45 -12.98 -8.52
CA VAL A 307 51.19 -13.69 -9.58
C VAL A 307 52.53 -14.23 -9.07
N ARG A 308 53.28 -13.45 -8.27
CA ARG A 308 54.56 -13.88 -7.67
C ARG A 308 54.37 -15.03 -6.69
N LEU A 309 53.34 -14.96 -5.83
CA LEU A 309 52.95 -16.03 -4.92
C LEU A 309 52.66 -17.32 -5.69
N ARG A 310 51.86 -17.23 -6.76
CA ARG A 310 51.54 -18.40 -7.60
C ARG A 310 52.77 -19.00 -8.29
N ARG A 311 53.78 -18.19 -8.58
CA ARG A 311 55.05 -18.61 -9.20
C ARG A 311 56.12 -19.03 -8.18
N GLN A 312 55.79 -19.12 -6.89
CA GLN A 312 56.74 -19.49 -5.82
C GLN A 312 57.97 -18.57 -5.76
N ILE A 313 57.83 -17.33 -6.24
CA ILE A 313 58.87 -16.30 -6.11
C ILE A 313 58.72 -15.73 -4.70
N PRO A 314 59.80 -15.62 -3.91
CA PRO A 314 59.71 -15.09 -2.55
C PRO A 314 59.09 -13.68 -2.58
N CYS A 315 57.93 -13.56 -1.96
CA CYS A 315 57.23 -12.30 -1.77
C CYS A 315 57.87 -11.50 -0.63
N MET A 316 57.45 -10.24 -0.46
CA MET A 316 57.94 -9.39 0.64
C MET A 316 57.82 -10.11 1.98
N SER A 317 58.77 -9.86 2.88
CA SER A 317 58.79 -10.50 4.20
C SER A 317 57.49 -10.22 4.98
N PRO A 318 56.99 -11.18 5.79
CA PRO A 318 55.70 -11.04 6.49
C PRO A 318 55.57 -9.76 7.32
N GLY A 319 56.69 -9.27 7.89
CA GLY A 319 56.72 -8.05 8.69
C GLY A 319 56.50 -6.74 7.91
N THR A 320 56.78 -6.72 6.61
CA THR A 320 56.60 -5.52 5.76
C THR A 320 55.17 -5.40 5.23
N PHE A 321 54.46 -6.53 5.09
CA PHE A 321 53.07 -6.58 4.66
C PHE A 321 52.10 -6.24 5.80
N LEU A 322 52.40 -6.70 7.03
CA LEU A 322 51.60 -6.40 8.24
C LEU A 322 51.62 -4.92 8.66
N GLY A 323 52.57 -4.12 8.15
CA GLY A 323 52.69 -2.69 8.45
C GLY A 323 51.98 -1.75 7.47
N PHE A 324 51.23 -2.28 6.49
CA PHE A 324 50.56 -1.49 5.45
C PHE A 324 49.11 -1.11 5.81
N HIS A 325 48.82 -0.96 7.10
CA HIS A 325 47.53 -0.49 7.62
C HIS A 325 47.42 1.03 7.66
#